data_AF-A0A380N1U6-F1
#
_entry.id   AF-A0A380N1U6-F1
#
_cell.length_a   1.000
_cell.length_b   1.000
_cell.length_c   1.000
_cell.angle_alpha   90.00
_cell.angle_beta   90.00
_cell.angle_gamma   90.00
#
_symmetry.space_group_name_H-M   'P 1'
#
loop_
_entity.id
_entity.type
_entity.pdbx_description
1 polymer ?
#
loop_
_entity_poly.entity_id
_entity_poly.type
_entity_poly.pdbx_seq_one_letter_code
_entity_poly.pdbx_strand_id
1 'polypeptide(L)'
;MSGKRYQRISLVAGQIGNKAKDLIAPLIYKDTIISKLFETWFEQMLLPCLDEHSEQIGKPCIIILDNARFHRMKKLTELANQTKHKHVILALPPYSPELNPIEKTWANIKQWLRSHLSEFETVENGLSYYFGLN
;
A
#
# COMPACT_ATOMS: atom_id res chain seq x y z
N MET A 1 23.57 5.52 25.23
CA MET A 1 23.27 4.51 24.20
C MET A 1 22.81 5.23 22.95
N SER A 2 23.65 5.34 21.92
CA SER A 2 23.23 5.90 20.63
C SER A 2 22.31 4.88 19.96
N GLY A 3 21.04 5.23 19.72
CA GLY A 3 20.13 4.37 18.96
C GLY A 3 20.75 4.06 17.59
N LYS A 4 20.74 2.78 17.19
CA LYS A 4 21.17 2.39 15.84
C LYS A 4 20.29 3.17 14.84
N ARG A 5 20.91 4.07 14.06
CA ARG A 5 20.22 4.86 13.05
C ARG A 5 20.04 3.98 11.82
N TYR A 6 18.93 3.24 11.77
CA TYR A 6 18.57 2.45 10.61
C TYR A 6 18.20 3.37 9.43
N GLN A 7 18.59 2.98 8.22
CA GLN A 7 18.14 3.64 6.99
C GLN A 7 16.61 3.61 6.95
N ARG A 8 15.97 4.74 6.58
CA ARG A 8 14.52 4.79 6.42
C ARG A 8 14.12 3.89 5.26
N ILE A 9 13.36 2.84 5.56
CA ILE A 9 12.66 2.00 4.59
C ILE A 9 11.20 2.44 4.54
N SER A 10 10.67 2.54 3.34
CA SER A 10 9.27 2.92 3.08
C SER A 10 8.53 1.75 2.43
N LEU A 11 7.22 1.70 2.61
CA LEU A 11 6.34 0.64 2.12
C LEU A 11 5.07 1.28 1.56
N VAL A 12 4.60 0.77 0.43
CA VAL A 12 3.26 1.03 -0.10
C VAL A 12 2.61 -0.31 -0.46
N ALA A 13 1.33 -0.48 -0.15
CA ALA A 13 0.54 -1.65 -0.52
C ALA A 13 -0.95 -1.28 -0.57
N GLY A 14 -1.75 -2.08 -1.24
CA GLY A 14 -3.21 -2.04 -1.14
C GLY A 14 -3.73 -3.09 -0.16
N GLN A 15 -4.96 -2.92 0.31
CA GLN A 15 -5.69 -3.92 1.10
C GLN A 15 -7.07 -4.13 0.50
N ILE A 16 -7.45 -5.40 0.27
CA ILE A 16 -8.80 -5.78 -0.13
C ILE A 16 -9.60 -6.13 1.13
N GLY A 17 -10.74 -5.48 1.34
CA GLY A 17 -11.58 -5.73 2.52
C GLY A 17 -10.91 -5.34 3.84
N ASN A 18 -11.33 -5.95 4.94
CA ASN A 18 -11.00 -5.49 6.30
C ASN A 18 -9.99 -6.36 7.06
N LYS A 19 -9.42 -7.40 6.42
CA LYS A 19 -8.50 -8.31 7.10
C LYS A 19 -7.06 -8.03 6.66
N ALA A 20 -6.15 -7.99 7.62
CA ALA A 20 -4.72 -7.72 7.40
C ALA A 20 -4.02 -8.72 6.46
N LYS A 21 -4.59 -9.92 6.29
CA LYS A 21 -4.05 -10.95 5.38
C LYS A 21 -4.35 -10.69 3.90
N ASP A 22 -5.18 -9.70 3.58
CA ASP A 22 -5.62 -9.40 2.23
C ASP A 22 -4.85 -8.20 1.64
N LEU A 23 -3.54 -8.10 1.96
CA LEU A 23 -2.64 -7.12 1.39
C LEU A 23 -2.22 -7.52 -0.03
N ILE A 24 -2.18 -6.54 -0.93
CA ILE A 24 -1.84 -6.73 -2.34
C ILE A 24 -0.83 -5.68 -2.79
N ALA A 25 -0.11 -5.98 -3.87
CA ALA A 25 0.84 -5.08 -4.50
C ALA A 25 1.83 -4.42 -3.51
N PRO A 26 2.50 -5.17 -2.59
CA PRO A 26 3.49 -4.57 -1.72
C PRO A 26 4.70 -4.08 -2.52
N LEU A 27 5.17 -2.86 -2.24
CA LEU A 27 6.41 -2.31 -2.75
C LEU A 27 7.21 -1.72 -1.59
N ILE A 28 8.36 -2.34 -1.33
CA ILE A 28 9.37 -1.86 -0.39
C ILE A 28 10.37 -1.02 -1.18
N TYR A 29 10.70 0.17 -0.68
CA TYR A 29 11.65 1.06 -1.35
C TYR A 29 12.42 1.90 -0.33
N LYS A 30 13.60 2.34 -0.79
CA LYS A 30 14.41 3.33 -0.08
C LYS A 30 13.97 4.71 -0.59
N ASP A 31 13.96 5.69 0.30
CA ASP A 31 13.55 7.10 0.05
C ASP A 31 12.06 7.42 0.21
N THR A 32 11.71 8.66 -0.16
CA THR A 32 10.37 9.24 -0.04
C THR A 32 9.58 8.98 -1.31
N ILE A 33 8.33 8.58 -1.17
CA ILE A 33 7.46 8.43 -2.32
C ILE A 33 7.16 9.78 -2.97
N ILE A 34 7.43 9.85 -4.27
CA ILE A 34 7.04 10.96 -5.12
C ILE A 34 5.82 10.56 -5.96
N SER A 35 5.05 11.53 -6.44
CA SER A 35 3.85 11.26 -7.25
C SER A 35 4.11 10.31 -8.41
N LYS A 36 5.25 10.43 -9.09
CA LYS A 36 5.58 9.56 -10.22
C LYS A 36 5.77 8.11 -9.79
N LEU A 37 6.44 7.87 -8.67
CA LEU A 37 6.63 6.53 -8.12
C LEU A 37 5.30 5.92 -7.67
N PHE A 38 4.46 6.71 -6.98
CA PHE A 38 3.13 6.27 -6.57
C PHE A 38 2.26 5.89 -7.78
N GLU A 39 2.24 6.71 -8.82
CA GLU A 39 1.47 6.43 -10.05
C GLU A 39 1.96 5.19 -10.78
N THR A 40 3.28 5.02 -10.89
CA THR A 40 3.85 3.81 -11.50
C THR A 40 3.48 2.57 -10.69
N TRP A 41 3.59 2.62 -9.36
CA TRP A 41 3.12 1.54 -8.50
C TRP A 41 1.61 1.27 -8.65
N PHE A 42 0.81 2.34 -8.66
CA PHE A 42 -0.64 2.26 -8.79
C PHE A 42 -1.03 1.57 -10.10
N GLU A 43 -0.47 2.02 -11.23
CA GLU A 43 -0.74 1.50 -12.57
C GLU A 43 -0.21 0.08 -12.79
N GLN A 44 1.04 -0.18 -12.39
CA GLN A 44 1.75 -1.41 -12.77
C GLN A 44 1.60 -2.54 -11.76
N MET A 45 1.23 -2.25 -10.51
CA MET A 45 1.13 -3.24 -9.45
C MET A 45 -0.28 -3.30 -8.85
N LEU A 46 -0.85 -2.17 -8.43
CA LEU A 46 -2.16 -2.18 -7.76
C LEU A 46 -3.31 -2.51 -8.72
N LEU A 47 -3.44 -1.77 -9.83
CA LEU A 47 -4.56 -1.96 -10.76
C LEU A 47 -4.66 -3.38 -11.33
N PRO A 48 -3.57 -4.07 -11.73
CA PRO A 48 -3.65 -5.46 -12.15
C PRO A 48 -4.22 -6.41 -11.09
N CYS A 49 -3.80 -6.27 -9.82
CA CYS A 49 -4.35 -7.06 -8.72
C CYS A 49 -5.86 -6.78 -8.50
N LEU A 50 -6.29 -5.52 -8.67
CA LEU A 50 -7.70 -5.16 -8.56
C LEU A 50 -8.53 -5.68 -9.74
N ASP A 51 -8.00 -5.66 -10.95
CA ASP A 51 -8.68 -6.21 -12.13
C ASP A 51 -8.86 -7.72 -12.01
N GLU A 52 -7.84 -8.45 -11.54
CA GLU A 52 -7.95 -9.89 -11.25
C GLU A 52 -9.01 -10.16 -10.18
N HIS A 53 -9.00 -9.40 -9.08
CA HIS A 53 -10.02 -9.53 -8.04
C HIS A 53 -11.41 -9.23 -8.58
N SER A 54 -11.57 -8.15 -9.36
CA SER A 54 -12.83 -7.76 -9.99
C SER A 54 -13.36 -8.79 -10.97
N GLU A 55 -12.49 -9.50 -11.70
CA GLU A 55 -12.88 -10.63 -12.56
C GLU A 55 -13.53 -11.75 -11.72
N GLN A 56 -12.94 -12.06 -10.56
CA GLN A 56 -13.43 -13.11 -9.67
C GLN A 56 -14.79 -12.77 -9.03
N ILE A 57 -15.02 -11.49 -8.69
CA ILE A 57 -16.23 -11.04 -8.01
C ILE A 57 -17.29 -10.44 -8.95
N GLY A 58 -16.97 -10.26 -10.23
CA GLY A 58 -17.87 -9.73 -11.27
C GLY A 58 -18.26 -8.26 -11.10
N LYS A 59 -17.49 -7.44 -10.37
CA LYS A 59 -17.81 -6.02 -10.11
C LYS A 59 -16.56 -5.15 -9.89
N PRO A 60 -16.63 -3.84 -10.18
CA PRO A 60 -15.52 -2.92 -9.91
C PRO A 60 -15.23 -2.76 -8.42
N CYS A 61 -13.95 -2.55 -8.11
CA CYS A 61 -13.50 -2.12 -6.80
C CYS A 61 -13.70 -0.61 -6.57
N ILE A 62 -13.90 -0.25 -5.30
CA ILE A 62 -13.76 1.13 -4.80
C ILE A 62 -12.40 1.23 -4.11
N ILE A 63 -11.55 2.12 -4.60
CA ILE A 63 -10.21 2.37 -4.07
C ILE A 63 -10.30 3.57 -3.11
N ILE A 64 -10.07 3.31 -1.82
CA ILE A 64 -10.06 4.34 -0.79
C ILE A 64 -8.64 4.89 -0.67
N LEU A 65 -8.47 6.21 -0.82
CA LEU A 65 -7.19 6.90 -0.66
C LEU A 65 -7.33 8.06 0.33
N ASP A 66 -6.28 8.33 1.10
CA ASP A 66 -6.17 9.56 1.88
C ASP A 66 -5.82 10.76 0.97
N ASN A 67 -5.81 11.97 1.54
CA ASN A 67 -5.48 13.20 0.81
C ASN A 67 -3.96 13.51 0.80
N ALA A 68 -3.11 12.48 0.71
CA ALA A 68 -1.67 12.71 0.59
C ALA A 68 -1.36 13.55 -0.66
N ARG A 69 -0.45 14.54 -0.54
CA ARG A 69 -0.12 15.47 -1.63
C ARG A 69 0.35 14.78 -2.92
N PHE A 70 0.93 13.59 -2.80
CA PHE A 70 1.41 12.83 -3.94
C PHE A 70 0.30 12.04 -4.66
N HIS A 71 -0.89 11.89 -4.07
CA HIS A 71 -2.07 11.32 -4.72
C HIS A 71 -2.67 12.33 -5.71
N ARG A 72 -2.13 12.37 -6.94
CA ARG A 72 -2.66 13.22 -8.01
C ARG A 72 -3.99 12.66 -8.52
N MET A 73 -5.07 12.96 -7.80
CA MET A 73 -6.41 12.37 -7.98
C MET A 73 -6.88 12.34 -9.44
N LYS A 74 -6.67 13.42 -10.20
CA LYS A 74 -7.02 13.45 -11.63
C LYS A 74 -6.34 12.31 -12.41
N LYS A 75 -5.03 12.15 -12.25
CA LYS A 75 -4.26 11.11 -12.94
C LYS A 75 -4.62 9.72 -12.46
N LEU A 76 -4.81 9.53 -11.16
CA LEU A 76 -5.20 8.24 -10.60
C LEU A 76 -6.59 7.81 -11.07
N THR A 77 -7.55 8.73 -11.10
CA THR A 77 -8.91 8.47 -11.60
C THR A 77 -8.91 8.16 -13.10
N GLU A 78 -8.07 8.84 -13.90
CA GLU A 78 -7.88 8.50 -15.32
C GLU A 78 -7.37 7.07 -15.48
N LEU A 79 -6.33 6.67 -14.73
CA LEU A 79 -5.77 5.32 -14.75
C LEU A 79 -6.80 4.26 -14.32
N ALA A 80 -7.51 4.50 -13.21
CA ALA A 80 -8.53 3.58 -12.70
C ALA A 80 -9.71 3.40 -13.67
N ASN A 81 -10.10 4.46 -14.38
CA ASN A 81 -11.16 4.40 -15.40
C ASN A 81 -10.73 3.71 -16.71
N GLN A 82 -9.42 3.60 -16.96
CA GLN A 82 -8.87 2.92 -18.13
C GLN A 82 -8.78 1.40 -17.94
N THR A 83 -8.96 0.88 -16.73
CA THR A 83 -8.96 -0.57 -16.48
C THR A 83 -10.20 -1.23 -17.10
N LYS A 84 -10.13 -2.55 -17.29
CA LYS A 84 -11.25 -3.34 -17.86
C LYS A 84 -12.53 -3.13 -17.03
N HIS A 85 -12.38 -3.09 -15.71
CA HIS A 85 -13.50 -2.98 -14.78
C HIS A 85 -13.86 -1.54 -14.40
N LYS A 86 -13.06 -0.53 -14.78
CA LYS A 86 -13.30 0.89 -14.48
C LYS A 86 -13.45 1.16 -12.98
N HIS A 87 -12.39 0.88 -12.22
CA HIS A 87 -12.40 1.09 -10.77
C HIS A 87 -12.64 2.55 -10.40
N VAL A 88 -13.26 2.77 -9.24
CA VAL A 88 -13.62 4.10 -8.76
C VAL A 88 -12.74 4.48 -7.58
N ILE A 89 -12.26 5.72 -7.55
CA ILE A 89 -11.48 6.24 -6.41
C ILE A 89 -12.39 7.07 -5.51
N LEU A 90 -12.35 6.77 -4.21
CA LEU A 90 -12.98 7.54 -3.15
C LEU A 90 -11.90 8.17 -2.26
N ALA A 91 -11.78 9.49 -2.31
CA ALA A 91 -10.90 10.22 -1.41
C ALA A 91 -11.55 10.38 -0.03
N LEU A 92 -10.79 10.10 1.03
CA LEU A 92 -11.24 10.32 2.40
C LEU A 92 -11.28 11.81 2.76
N PRO A 93 -12.09 12.22 3.76
CA PRO A 93 -11.99 13.54 4.35
C PRO A 93 -10.56 13.83 4.87
N PRO A 94 -10.12 15.11 4.85
CA PRO A 94 -8.83 15.50 5.42
C PRO A 94 -8.72 15.10 6.90
N TYR A 95 -7.53 14.61 7.30
CA TYR A 95 -7.19 14.27 8.69
C TYR A 95 -8.06 13.19 9.34
N SER A 96 -8.61 12.26 8.54
CA SER A 96 -9.43 11.13 9.03
C SER A 96 -8.74 9.75 8.88
N PRO A 97 -7.58 9.51 9.52
CA PRO A 97 -6.91 8.21 9.45
C PRO A 97 -7.76 7.06 10.02
N GLU A 98 -8.68 7.33 10.95
CA GLU A 98 -9.64 6.36 11.49
C GLU A 98 -10.57 5.78 10.43
N LEU A 99 -10.76 6.50 9.31
CA LEU A 99 -11.56 6.06 8.17
C LEU A 99 -10.76 5.24 7.15
N ASN A 100 -9.44 5.12 7.31
CA ASN A 100 -8.58 4.36 6.42
C ASN A 100 -8.33 2.94 7.00
N PRO A 101 -9.00 1.89 6.49
CA PRO A 101 -8.97 0.55 7.11
C PRO A 101 -7.57 -0.06 7.19
N ILE A 102 -6.67 0.35 6.29
CA ILE A 102 -5.30 -0.17 6.22
C ILE A 102 -4.40 0.33 7.36
N GLU A 103 -4.78 1.41 8.08
CA GLU A 103 -3.98 1.93 9.20
C GLU A 103 -3.81 0.92 10.33
N LYS A 104 -4.86 0.12 10.60
CA LYS A 104 -4.77 -0.98 11.57
C LYS A 104 -3.79 -2.06 11.12
N THR A 105 -3.78 -2.36 9.82
CA THR A 105 -2.84 -3.30 9.22
C THR A 105 -1.40 -2.79 9.32
N TRP A 106 -1.17 -1.49 9.09
CA TRP A 106 0.13 -0.87 9.32
C TRP A 106 0.58 -0.95 10.78
N ALA A 107 -0.34 -0.74 11.74
CA ALA A 107 -0.02 -0.91 13.16
C ALA A 107 0.43 -2.35 13.47
N ASN A 108 -0.26 -3.35 12.93
CA ASN A 108 0.08 -4.76 13.11
C ASN A 108 1.44 -5.12 12.50
N ILE A 109 1.74 -4.64 11.28
CA ILE A 109 3.05 -4.86 10.63
C ILE A 109 4.17 -4.26 11.47
N LYS A 110 3.99 -3.00 11.93
CA LYS A 110 4.97 -2.34 12.79
C LYS A 110 5.19 -3.09 14.10
N GLN A 111 4.13 -3.64 14.70
CA GLN A 111 4.23 -4.46 15.91
C GLN A 111 5.00 -5.76 15.64
N TRP A 112 4.64 -6.47 14.56
CA TRP A 112 5.31 -7.70 14.18
C TRP A 112 6.81 -7.47 13.93
N LEU A 113 7.16 -6.43 13.16
CA LEU A 113 8.56 -6.08 12.92
C LEU A 113 9.31 -5.83 14.24
N ARG A 114 8.76 -5.03 15.15
CA ARG A 114 9.41 -4.75 16.45
C ARG A 114 9.73 -6.01 17.24
N SER A 115 8.89 -7.04 17.15
CA SER A 115 9.11 -8.31 17.85
C SER A 115 10.15 -9.22 17.19
N HIS A 116 10.36 -9.10 15.87
CA HIS A 116 11.25 -10.00 15.10
C HIS A 116 12.48 -9.29 14.53
N LEU A 117 12.67 -7.99 14.79
CA LEU A 117 13.77 -7.20 14.20
C LEU A 117 15.17 -7.75 14.53
N SER A 118 15.32 -8.46 15.65
CA SER A 118 16.59 -9.11 16.02
C SER A 118 16.92 -10.33 15.16
N GLU A 119 15.95 -10.88 14.44
CA GLU A 119 16.10 -12.05 13.57
C GLU A 119 16.56 -11.68 12.15
N PHE A 120 16.54 -10.37 11.81
CA PHE A 120 16.87 -9.87 10.48
C PHE A 120 18.03 -8.89 10.52
N GLU A 121 18.88 -8.94 9.50
CA GLU A 121 19.99 -7.98 9.36
C GLU A 121 19.51 -6.54 9.16
N THR A 122 18.38 -6.38 8.44
CA THR A 122 17.79 -5.08 8.16
C THR A 122 16.26 -5.10 8.25
N VAL A 123 15.66 -3.92 8.38
CA VAL A 123 14.19 -3.74 8.31
C VAL A 123 13.63 -4.21 6.97
N GLU A 124 14.38 -4.03 5.88
CA GLU A 124 14.02 -4.45 4.53
C GLU A 124 13.92 -5.98 4.43
N ASN A 125 14.87 -6.72 5.02
CA ASN A 125 14.82 -8.18 5.09
C ASN A 125 13.58 -8.67 5.87
N GLY A 126 13.29 -8.04 7.02
CA GLY A 126 12.11 -8.39 7.82
C GLY A 126 10.80 -8.12 7.10
N LEU A 127 10.70 -6.99 6.39
CA LEU A 127 9.53 -6.68 5.55
C LEU A 127 9.42 -7.65 4.37
N SER A 128 10.52 -7.96 3.69
CA SER A 128 10.54 -8.87 2.56
C SER A 128 10.08 -10.27 2.99
N TYR A 129 10.57 -10.76 4.14
CA TYR A 129 10.09 -11.99 4.77
C TYR A 129 8.59 -11.94 5.08
N TYR A 130 8.11 -10.86 5.71
CA TYR A 130 6.69 -10.69 6.05
C TYR A 130 5.78 -10.78 4.82
N PHE A 131 6.21 -10.20 3.70
CA PHE A 131 5.45 -10.17 2.45
C PHE A 131 5.75 -11.36 1.51
N GLY A 132 6.66 -12.27 1.88
CA GLY A 132 7.10 -13.36 1.00
C GLY A 132 7.78 -12.89 -0.28
N LEU A 133 8.43 -11.71 -0.24
CA LEU A 133 9.22 -11.16 -1.33
C LEU A 133 10.63 -11.74 -1.21
N ASN A 134 11.07 -12.52 -2.22
CA ASN A 134 12.41 -13.09 -2.29
C ASN A 134 13.40 -12.12 -2.93
#